data_AF-A0A8J3TUJ9-F1
#
_entry.id   AF-A0A8J3TUJ9-F1
#
_cell.length_a   1.000
_cell.length_b   1.000
_cell.length_c   1.000
_cell.angle_alpha   90.00
_cell.angle_beta   90.00
_cell.angle_gamma   90.00
#
_symmetry.space_group_name_H-M   'P 1'
#
loop_
_entity.id
_entity.type
_entity.pdbx_description
1 polymer ?
#
loop_
_entity_poly.entity_id
_entity_poly.type
_entity_poly.pdbx_seq_one_letter_code
_entity_poly.pdbx_strand_id
1 'polypeptide(L)'
;MNAEERLSPVQALREIDRVDRHVRRSAQGAGRLFLIMGLCTMVYWPAVSLGRGVVAGLAGAGWIVLTIASCVYWSRMRVRDRYVMWINGRVTVAYVLTTLLVFVFVEVILPDDRGPGWIAALVAVSVFAGSPLVYAAWRISEKR
;
A
#
# COMPACT_ATOMS: atom_id res chain seq x y z
N MET A 1 -31.48 29.74 22.13
CA MET A 1 -30.94 28.96 21.00
C MET A 1 -30.29 29.99 20.10
N ASN A 2 -28.99 30.22 20.30
CA ASN A 2 -28.33 31.46 19.88
C ASN A 2 -27.63 31.32 18.53
N ALA A 3 -27.64 32.43 17.80
CA ALA A 3 -27.16 32.63 16.45
C ALA A 3 -25.80 31.96 16.19
N GLU A 4 -25.76 31.22 15.08
CA GLU A 4 -24.61 30.97 14.21
C GLU A 4 -23.27 31.44 14.79
N GLU A 5 -22.43 30.49 15.24
CA GLU A 5 -20.98 30.68 15.32
C GLU A 5 -20.43 31.01 13.92
N ARG A 6 -20.66 32.23 13.44
CA ARG A 6 -20.04 32.77 12.24
C ARG A 6 -18.59 33.03 12.60
N LEU A 7 -17.74 32.02 12.35
CA LEU A 7 -16.30 32.15 12.37
C LEU A 7 -15.91 33.44 11.65
N SER A 8 -15.17 34.31 12.33
CA SER A 8 -14.55 35.48 11.70
C SER A 8 -13.77 35.04 10.45
N PRO A 9 -13.73 35.84 9.35
CA PRO A 9 -13.00 35.48 8.14
C PRO A 9 -11.55 35.03 8.41
N VAL A 10 -10.91 35.59 9.44
CA VAL A 10 -9.55 35.23 9.89
C VAL A 10 -9.52 33.87 10.61
N GLN A 11 -10.55 33.55 11.39
CA GLN A 11 -10.71 32.24 12.02
C GLN A 11 -11.05 31.17 10.98
N ALA A 12 -11.91 31.48 10.01
CA ALA A 12 -12.22 30.58 8.89
C ALA A 12 -10.95 30.26 8.07
N LEU A 13 -10.13 31.27 7.75
CA LEU A 13 -8.86 31.06 7.05
C LEU A 13 -7.84 30.24 7.87
N ARG A 14 -7.75 30.45 9.19
CA ARG A 14 -6.92 29.60 10.06
C ARG A 14 -7.44 28.18 10.16
N GLU A 15 -8.75 27.99 10.22
CA GLU A 15 -9.36 26.67 10.26
C GLU A 15 -9.09 25.92 8.94
N ILE A 16 -9.23 26.60 7.79
CA ILE A 16 -8.90 26.06 6.46
C ILE A 16 -7.43 25.66 6.39
N ASP A 17 -6.50 26.52 6.79
CA ASP A 17 -5.06 26.23 6.74
C ASP A 17 -4.67 25.12 7.74
N ARG A 18 -5.35 25.04 8.89
CA ARG A 18 -5.17 23.94 9.85
C ARG A 18 -5.68 22.61 9.29
N VAL A 19 -6.86 22.61 8.65
CA VAL A 19 -7.45 21.44 8.02
C VAL A 19 -6.59 20.99 6.84
N ASP A 20 -6.15 21.91 5.99
CA ASP A 20 -5.30 21.62 4.83
C ASP A 20 -3.94 21.02 5.26
N ARG A 21 -3.32 21.56 6.31
CA ARG A 21 -2.12 20.96 6.91
C ARG A 21 -2.37 19.56 7.50
N HIS A 22 -3.53 19.30 8.10
CA HIS A 22 -3.89 17.98 8.61
C HIS A 22 -4.14 16.96 7.49
N VAL A 23 -4.81 17.39 6.42
CA VAL A 23 -5.07 16.58 5.23
C VAL A 23 -3.76 16.24 4.51
N ARG A 24 -2.86 17.21 4.31
CA ARG A 24 -1.54 16.97 3.70
C ARG A 24 -0.67 16.00 4.51
N ARG A 25 -0.68 16.07 5.85
CA ARG A 25 0.05 15.11 6.69
C ARG A 25 -0.54 13.71 6.64
N SER A 26 -1.88 13.60 6.57
CA SER A 26 -2.56 12.31 6.46
C SER A 26 -2.30 11.62 5.11
N ALA A 27 -2.39 12.38 4.02
CA ALA A 27 -2.09 11.89 2.67
C ALA A 27 -0.64 11.43 2.50
N GLN A 28 0.34 12.14 3.08
CA GLN A 28 1.75 11.73 3.07
C GLN A 28 1.97 10.37 3.74
N GLY A 29 1.28 10.12 4.84
CA GLY A 29 1.39 8.87 5.56
C GLY A 29 0.84 7.69 4.75
N ALA A 30 -0.34 7.85 4.15
CA ALA A 30 -0.93 6.84 3.27
C ALA A 30 -0.05 6.54 2.04
N GLY A 31 0.49 7.58 1.39
CA GLY A 31 1.40 7.42 0.24
C GLY A 31 2.66 6.62 0.60
N ARG A 32 3.27 6.90 1.75
CA ARG A 32 4.44 6.14 2.25
C ARG A 32 4.09 4.68 2.54
N LEU A 33 2.93 4.42 3.14
CA LEU A 33 2.50 3.06 3.43
C LEU A 33 2.31 2.26 2.14
N PHE A 34 1.66 2.83 1.12
CA PHE A 34 1.51 2.17 -0.18
C PHE A 34 2.87 1.88 -0.82
N LEU A 35 3.82 2.81 -0.75
CA LEU A 35 5.17 2.59 -1.29
C LEU A 35 5.87 1.42 -0.59
N ILE A 36 5.85 1.40 0.75
CA ILE A 36 6.47 0.34 1.56
C ILE A 36 5.82 -1.00 1.23
N MET A 37 4.50 -1.09 1.24
CA MET A 37 3.76 -2.30 0.92
C MET A 37 4.05 -2.80 -0.50
N GLY A 38 4.12 -1.88 -1.47
CA GLY A 38 4.46 -2.19 -2.85
C GLY A 38 5.84 -2.83 -2.96
N LEU A 39 6.87 -2.17 -2.41
CA LEU A 39 8.25 -2.67 -2.43
C LEU A 39 8.39 -4.00 -1.68
N CYS A 40 7.78 -4.12 -0.50
CA CYS A 40 7.79 -5.36 0.27
C CYS A 40 7.11 -6.49 -0.51
N THR A 41 6.04 -6.24 -1.27
CA THR A 41 5.41 -7.26 -2.12
C THR A 41 6.39 -7.78 -3.18
N MET A 42 7.15 -6.89 -3.82
CA MET A 42 8.10 -7.26 -4.87
C MET A 42 9.22 -8.17 -4.35
N VAL A 43 9.60 -8.00 -3.08
CA VAL A 43 10.66 -8.80 -2.42
C VAL A 43 10.10 -10.05 -1.75
N TYR A 44 8.90 -9.97 -1.16
CA TYR A 44 8.25 -11.05 -0.42
C TYR A 44 8.09 -12.30 -1.27
N TRP A 45 7.51 -12.16 -2.47
CA TRP A 45 7.22 -13.31 -3.32
C TRP A 45 8.46 -14.09 -3.73
N PRO A 46 9.53 -13.47 -4.27
CA PRO A 46 10.79 -14.17 -4.52
C PRO A 46 11.39 -14.78 -3.24
N ALA A 47 11.33 -14.07 -2.11
CA ALA A 47 11.93 -14.53 -0.86
C ALA A 47 11.22 -15.78 -0.29
N VAL A 48 9.89 -15.84 -0.35
CA VAL A 48 9.12 -17.01 0.09
C VAL A 48 9.23 -18.16 -0.91
N SER A 49 9.20 -17.87 -2.21
CA SER A 49 9.15 -18.92 -3.23
C SER A 49 10.54 -19.53 -3.51
N LEU A 50 11.61 -18.74 -3.45
CA LEU A 50 12.98 -19.19 -3.72
C LEU A 50 13.80 -19.44 -2.45
N GLY A 51 13.46 -18.76 -1.35
CA GLY A 51 14.15 -18.92 -0.08
C GLY A 51 13.96 -20.34 0.49
N ARG A 52 15.04 -20.92 1.02
CA ARG A 52 14.97 -22.20 1.72
C ARG A 52 15.01 -21.98 3.23
N GLY A 53 14.24 -22.78 3.97
CA GLY A 53 14.25 -22.83 5.44
C GLY A 53 13.99 -21.46 6.07
N VAL A 54 15.01 -20.93 6.76
CA VAL A 54 14.92 -19.70 7.57
C VAL A 54 14.52 -18.48 6.74
N VAL A 55 14.98 -18.37 5.48
CA VAL A 55 14.69 -17.19 4.64
C VAL A 55 13.19 -17.09 4.32
N ALA A 56 12.56 -18.20 3.92
CA ALA A 56 11.13 -18.22 3.66
C ALA A 56 10.31 -17.97 4.94
N GLY A 57 10.74 -18.55 6.07
CA GLY A 57 10.11 -18.31 7.37
C GLY A 57 10.16 -16.85 7.82
N LEU A 58 11.32 -16.19 7.69
CA LEU A 58 11.48 -14.77 8.01
C LEU A 58 10.68 -13.87 7.06
N ALA A 59 10.64 -14.20 5.77
CA ALA A 59 9.83 -13.47 4.80
C ALA A 59 8.33 -13.56 5.13
N GLY A 60 7.83 -14.75 5.48
CA GLY A 60 6.46 -14.95 5.95
C GLY A 60 6.14 -14.17 7.22
N ALA A 61 7.01 -14.27 8.24
CA ALA A 61 6.82 -13.53 9.49
C ALA A 61 6.85 -12.00 9.28
N GLY A 62 7.80 -11.50 8.49
CA GLY A 62 7.90 -10.10 8.14
C GLY A 62 6.65 -9.60 7.41
N TRP A 63 6.09 -10.40 6.51
CA TRP A 63 4.85 -10.07 5.81
C TRP A 63 3.64 -9.97 6.75
N ILE A 64 3.52 -10.90 7.70
CA ILE A 64 2.46 -10.87 8.73
C ILE A 64 2.57 -9.61 9.59
N VAL A 65 3.77 -9.30 10.09
CA VAL A 65 4.03 -8.10 10.91
C VAL A 65 3.68 -6.84 10.12
N LEU A 66 4.09 -6.76 8.85
CA LEU A 66 3.80 -5.62 7.98
C LEU A 66 2.29 -5.47 7.73
N THR A 67 1.57 -6.57 7.53
CA THR A 67 0.11 -6.58 7.34
C THR A 67 -0.60 -6.07 8.58
N ILE A 68 -0.24 -6.58 9.77
CA ILE A 68 -0.80 -6.15 11.05
C ILE A 68 -0.52 -4.67 11.27
N ALA A 69 0.73 -4.23 11.09
CA ALA A 69 1.12 -2.83 11.24
C ALA A 69 0.32 -1.92 10.30
N SER A 70 0.08 -2.35 9.07
CA SER A 70 -0.73 -1.63 8.08
C SER A 70 -2.20 -1.54 8.51
N CYS A 71 -2.81 -2.63 8.97
CA CYS A 71 -4.18 -2.63 9.48
C CYS A 71 -4.33 -1.72 10.72
N VAL A 72 -3.39 -1.77 11.65
CA VAL A 72 -3.37 -0.89 12.83
C VAL A 72 -3.21 0.56 12.40
N TYR A 73 -2.33 0.83 11.44
CA TYR A 73 -2.14 2.17 10.90
C TYR A 73 -3.44 2.72 10.30
N TRP A 74 -4.08 1.96 9.39
CA TRP A 74 -5.34 2.37 8.77
C TRP A 74 -6.47 2.57 9.77
N SER A 75 -6.59 1.69 10.77
CA SER A 75 -7.62 1.83 11.82
C SER A 75 -7.42 3.07 12.68
N ARG A 76 -6.17 3.42 13.00
CA ARG A 76 -5.85 4.65 13.76
C ARG A 76 -5.99 5.92 12.94
N MET A 77 -5.77 5.85 11.63
CA MET A 77 -5.71 7.06 10.82
C MET A 77 -7.07 7.69 10.53
N ARG A 78 -8.20 7.07 10.95
CA ARG A 78 -9.59 7.56 10.79
C ARG A 78 -9.74 8.39 9.51
N VAL A 79 -9.31 7.83 8.38
CA VAL A 79 -9.07 8.57 7.13
C VAL A 79 -10.41 9.10 6.63
N ARG A 80 -10.75 10.31 7.07
CA ARG A 80 -11.96 11.06 6.68
C ARG A 80 -11.79 11.72 5.31
N ASP A 81 -10.64 11.54 4.68
CA ASP A 81 -10.36 12.04 3.35
C ASP A 81 -10.98 11.12 2.29
N ARG A 82 -12.08 11.60 1.72
CA ARG A 82 -12.87 10.91 0.69
C ARG A 82 -12.02 10.56 -0.53
N TYR A 83 -10.97 11.34 -0.82
CA TYR A 83 -10.07 11.11 -1.94
C TYR A 83 -9.14 9.91 -1.70
N VAL A 84 -8.53 9.84 -0.51
CA VAL A 84 -7.69 8.69 -0.11
C VAL A 84 -8.54 7.42 -0.05
N MET A 85 -9.77 7.51 0.45
CA MET A 85 -10.69 6.36 0.53
C MET A 85 -11.07 5.80 -0.85
N TRP A 86 -11.30 6.67 -1.83
CA TRP A 86 -11.66 6.27 -3.20
C TRP A 86 -10.49 5.65 -3.97
N ILE A 87 -9.29 6.25 -3.85
CA ILE A 87 -8.06 5.66 -4.39
C ILE A 87 -7.78 4.31 -3.72
N ASN A 88 -7.89 4.24 -2.40
CA ASN A 88 -7.61 3.03 -1.65
C ASN A 88 -8.47 1.86 -2.12
N GLY A 89 -9.77 2.07 -2.39
CA GLY A 89 -10.64 1.01 -2.92
C GLY A 89 -10.16 0.44 -4.25
N ARG A 90 -9.91 1.31 -5.25
CA ARG A 90 -9.46 0.87 -6.59
C ARG A 90 -8.07 0.23 -6.56
N VAL A 91 -7.16 0.83 -5.81
CA VAL A 91 -5.78 0.36 -5.66
C VAL A 91 -5.74 -0.97 -4.91
N THR A 92 -6.55 -1.12 -3.86
CA THR A 92 -6.67 -2.39 -3.12
C THR A 92 -7.20 -3.49 -4.02
N VAL A 93 -8.25 -3.24 -4.80
CA VAL A 93 -8.77 -4.23 -5.76
C VAL A 93 -7.71 -4.60 -6.78
N ALA A 94 -7.04 -3.62 -7.40
CA ALA A 94 -5.96 -3.88 -8.35
C ALA A 94 -4.83 -4.71 -7.71
N TYR A 95 -4.40 -4.33 -6.51
CA TYR A 95 -3.37 -5.02 -5.75
C TYR A 95 -3.75 -6.46 -5.40
N VAL A 96 -4.99 -6.70 -4.96
CA VAL A 96 -5.48 -8.04 -4.65
C VAL A 96 -5.50 -8.91 -5.91
N LEU A 97 -5.99 -8.37 -7.03
CA LEU A 97 -6.02 -9.09 -8.30
C LEU A 97 -4.60 -9.44 -8.78
N THR A 98 -3.67 -8.49 -8.75
CA THR A 98 -2.29 -8.75 -9.18
C THR A 98 -1.55 -9.69 -8.22
N THR A 99 -1.82 -9.61 -6.93
CA THR A 99 -1.28 -10.55 -5.92
C THR A 99 -1.84 -11.95 -6.11
N LEU A 100 -3.13 -12.09 -6.44
CA LEU A 100 -3.75 -13.37 -6.76
C LEU A 100 -3.12 -13.98 -8.02
N LEU A 101 -2.79 -13.17 -9.02
CA LEU A 101 -2.05 -13.63 -10.19
C LEU A 101 -0.67 -14.19 -9.83
N VAL A 102 0.08 -13.55 -8.93
CA VAL A 102 1.36 -14.10 -8.44
C VAL A 102 1.11 -15.41 -7.71
N PHE A 103 0.10 -15.47 -6.84
CA PHE A 103 -0.23 -16.68 -6.09
C PHE A 103 -0.52 -17.85 -7.05
N VAL A 104 -1.38 -17.65 -8.05
CA VAL A 104 -1.66 -18.67 -9.07
C VAL A 104 -0.39 -19.04 -9.85
N PHE A 105 0.43 -18.06 -10.21
CA PHE A 105 1.69 -18.32 -10.90
C PHE A 105 2.63 -19.20 -10.06
N VAL A 106 2.80 -18.90 -8.77
CA VAL A 106 3.69 -19.64 -7.87
C VAL A 106 3.16 -21.05 -7.58
N GLU A 107 1.87 -21.19 -7.27
CA GLU A 107 1.29 -22.45 -6.79
C GLU A 107 0.90 -23.42 -7.92
N VAL A 108 0.61 -22.91 -9.12
CA VAL A 108 0.05 -23.72 -10.21
C VAL A 108 0.98 -23.79 -11.43
N ILE A 109 1.72 -22.72 -11.73
CA ILE A 109 2.47 -22.59 -12.99
C ILE A 109 3.96 -22.85 -12.78
N LEU A 110 4.53 -22.40 -11.66
CA LEU A 110 5.97 -22.45 -11.42
C LEU A 110 6.44 -23.90 -11.21
N PRO A 111 7.28 -24.45 -12.11
CA PRO A 111 7.73 -25.83 -11.99
C PRO A 111 8.79 -26.00 -10.88
N ASP A 112 8.89 -27.23 -10.35
CA ASP A 112 9.87 -27.59 -9.33
C ASP A 112 11.32 -27.52 -9.86
N ASP A 113 11.54 -27.91 -11.13
CA ASP A 113 12.81 -27.79 -11.85
C ASP A 113 12.98 -26.40 -12.49
N ARG A 114 12.91 -25.38 -11.65
CA ARG A 114 12.98 -23.98 -12.08
C ARG A 114 14.39 -23.54 -12.48
N GLY A 115 14.58 -23.35 -13.78
CA GLY A 115 15.73 -22.67 -14.37
C GLY A 115 15.67 -21.14 -14.27
N PRO A 116 16.73 -20.44 -14.74
CA PRO A 116 16.85 -18.97 -14.64
C PRO A 116 15.68 -18.19 -15.26
N GLY A 117 15.08 -18.68 -16.34
CA GLY A 117 13.94 -18.05 -17.00
C GLY A 117 12.70 -17.98 -16.10
N TRP A 118 12.42 -19.05 -15.34
CA TRP A 118 11.31 -19.09 -14.39
C TRP A 118 11.54 -18.17 -13.18
N ILE A 119 12.79 -18.04 -12.74
CA ILE A 119 13.18 -17.08 -11.69
C ILE A 119 12.93 -15.65 -12.17
N ALA A 120 13.36 -15.32 -13.39
CA ALA A 120 13.13 -14.00 -13.98
C ALA A 120 11.63 -13.70 -14.14
N ALA A 121 10.84 -14.67 -14.59
CA ALA A 121 9.39 -14.55 -14.67
C ALA A 121 8.75 -14.29 -13.30
N LEU A 122 9.15 -15.04 -12.27
CA LEU A 122 8.67 -14.82 -10.90
C LEU A 122 8.96 -13.40 -10.41
N VAL A 123 10.18 -12.91 -10.62
CA VAL A 123 10.55 -11.53 -10.26
C VAL A 123 9.69 -10.53 -11.04
N ALA A 124 9.50 -10.72 -12.34
CA ALA A 124 8.70 -9.83 -13.17
C ALA A 124 7.23 -9.76 -12.69
N VAL A 125 6.60 -10.90 -12.41
CA VAL A 125 5.20 -10.94 -11.91
C VAL A 125 5.12 -10.36 -10.50
N SER A 126 6.14 -10.54 -9.66
CA SER A 126 6.21 -9.94 -8.32
C SER A 126 6.32 -8.41 -8.37
N VAL A 127 7.14 -7.88 -9.28
CA VAL A 127 7.23 -6.43 -9.56
C VAL A 127 5.90 -5.90 -10.07
N PHE A 128 5.27 -6.63 -11.00
CA PHE A 128 3.94 -6.27 -11.50
C PHE A 128 2.91 -6.21 -10.37
N ALA A 129 2.95 -7.15 -9.41
CA ALA A 129 2.04 -7.14 -8.27
C ALA A 129 2.23 -5.99 -7.29
N GLY A 130 3.47 -5.54 -7.06
CA GLY A 130 3.74 -4.36 -6.24
C GLY A 130 3.39 -3.04 -6.95
N SER A 131 3.32 -3.03 -8.28
CA SER A 131 3.18 -1.81 -9.09
C SER A 131 1.92 -0.97 -8.81
N PRO A 132 0.72 -1.51 -8.53
CA PRO A 132 -0.46 -0.69 -8.24
C PRO A 132 -0.27 0.16 -6.98
N LEU A 133 0.43 -0.37 -5.97
CA LEU A 133 0.70 0.34 -4.72
C LEU A 133 1.76 1.42 -4.91
N VAL A 134 2.82 1.14 -5.69
CA VAL A 134 3.82 2.16 -6.05
C VAL A 134 3.19 3.29 -6.87
N TYR A 135 2.33 2.94 -7.83
CA TYR A 135 1.56 3.93 -8.60
C TYR A 135 0.67 4.78 -7.70
N ALA A 136 -0.02 4.18 -6.74
CA ALA A 136 -0.84 4.90 -5.77
C ALA A 136 -0.01 5.89 -4.93
N ALA A 137 1.15 5.44 -4.44
CA ALA A 137 2.09 6.27 -3.69
C ALA A 137 2.57 7.47 -4.52
N TRP A 138 2.93 7.23 -5.79
CA TRP A 138 3.33 8.28 -6.72
C TRP A 138 2.20 9.29 -6.97
N ARG A 139 0.98 8.83 -7.25
CA ARG A 139 -0.19 9.70 -7.49
C ARG A 139 -0.59 10.54 -6.29
N ILE A 140 -0.44 9.99 -5.08
CA ILE A 140 -0.67 10.74 -3.84
C ILE A 140 0.42 11.79 -3.61
N SER A 141 1.65 11.51 -4.05
CA SER A 141 2.78 12.44 -3.94
C SER A 141 2.74 13.56 -5.00
N GLU A 142 2.21 13.28 -6.19
CA GLU A 142 2.10 14.22 -7.33
C GLU A 142 1.00 15.29 -7.12
N LYS A 143 -0.09 14.96 -6.43
CA LYS A 143 -1.19 15.91 -6.15
C LYS A 143 -0.91 16.90 -5.00
N ARG A 144 0.36 17.11 -4.66
CA ARG A 144 0.82 17.90 -3.51
C ARG A 144 1.32 19.28 -3.90
#